data_AF-A0A1C9T8C9-F1
#
_entry.id   AF-A0A1C9T8C9-F1
#
_cell.length_a   1.000
_cell.length_b   1.000
_cell.length_c   1.000
_cell.angle_alpha   90.00
_cell.angle_beta   90.00
_cell.angle_gamma   90.00
#
_symmetry.space_group_name_H-M   'P 1'
#
loop_
_entity.id
_entity.type
_entity.pdbx_description
1 polymer ?
#
loop_
_entity_poly.entity_id
_entity_poly.type
_entity_poly.pdbx_seq_one_letter_code
_entity_poly.pdbx_strand_id
1 'polypeptide(L)'
;FVLAPEKMPAYLNALSGEPVHIVTVNEYLAKREFEGNIGEVFRFLGLSVGLNIKDSDNKEKQKAYLCDILYATNSELGFDYLRDNMEIEADNLVMKRPYSYAIVDEVDSILIDEARTPLIISQSVKETKNLYKEAQRFVKTLKSQHYLVELESKTIELTEEGINKAELFFQIENLYNVEHASLLHHIKNALKAFFTMHKNKDYLVDNNQVLIIDQFTGRVLRGRQFSDGLHQALEAKEGVLIKEETSIGATITYQNFFRLYRKLS
;
A
#
# COMPACT_ATOMS: atom_id res chain seq x y z
N PHE A 1 43.71 13.29 2.17
CA PHE A 1 42.45 12.78 2.73
C PHE A 1 41.67 13.95 3.30
N VAL A 2 40.88 14.65 2.47
CA VAL A 2 39.93 15.63 2.99
C VAL A 2 38.69 14.84 3.38
N LEU A 3 38.55 14.60 4.68
CA LEU A 3 37.34 14.05 5.24
C LEU A 3 36.23 15.10 5.09
N ALA A 4 35.10 14.71 4.52
CA ALA A 4 33.90 15.54 4.49
C ALA A 4 33.50 15.85 5.96
N PRO A 5 33.62 17.11 6.42
CA PRO A 5 33.39 17.46 7.82
C PRO A 5 31.99 17.08 8.28
N GLU A 6 31.01 17.14 7.38
CA GLU A 6 29.61 16.81 7.68
C GLU A 6 29.38 15.36 8.14
N LYS A 7 30.26 14.41 7.82
CA LYS A 7 30.09 12.99 8.21
C LYS A 7 30.89 12.59 9.45
N MET A 8 31.72 13.47 10.02
CA MET A 8 32.42 13.23 11.29
C MET A 8 31.50 12.94 12.48
N PRO A 9 30.33 13.61 12.61
CA PRO A 9 29.36 13.25 13.63
C PRO A 9 28.90 11.79 13.53
N ALA A 10 28.88 11.19 12.33
CA ALA A 10 28.49 9.78 12.18
C ALA A 10 29.43 8.85 12.95
N TYR A 11 30.75 9.04 12.82
CA TYR A 11 31.73 8.26 13.57
C TYR A 11 31.52 8.40 15.08
N LEU A 12 31.42 9.64 15.58
CA LEU A 12 31.25 9.90 17.01
C LEU A 12 30.00 9.23 17.59
N ASN A 13 28.87 9.28 16.87
CA ASN A 13 27.63 8.67 17.37
C ASN A 13 27.68 7.14 17.24
N ALA A 14 28.30 6.60 16.19
CA ALA A 14 28.49 5.16 16.01
C ALA A 14 29.37 4.52 17.09
N LEU A 15 30.32 5.26 17.70
CA LEU A 15 31.13 4.77 18.82
C LEU A 15 30.31 4.34 20.05
N SER A 16 29.07 4.82 20.18
CA SER A 16 28.15 4.38 21.25
C SER A 16 27.57 2.98 21.02
N GLY A 17 27.83 2.37 19.87
CA GLY A 17 27.20 1.11 19.44
C GLY A 17 25.75 1.29 18.98
N GLU A 18 25.25 2.53 18.90
CA GLU A 18 23.97 2.85 18.27
C GLU A 18 24.15 3.09 16.75
N PRO A 19 23.20 2.65 15.90
CA PRO A 19 23.34 2.78 14.46
C PRO A 19 23.22 4.24 14.01
N VAL A 20 23.95 4.58 12.94
CA VAL A 20 23.83 5.87 12.25
C VAL A 20 23.41 5.65 10.80
N HIS A 21 22.32 6.29 10.38
CA HIS A 21 21.85 6.26 9.01
C HIS A 21 22.27 7.54 8.29
N ILE A 22 23.05 7.41 7.23
CA ILE A 22 23.40 8.51 6.32
C ILE A 22 22.47 8.40 5.12
N VAL A 23 21.62 9.41 4.98
CA VAL A 23 20.54 9.45 3.99
C VAL A 23 20.93 10.38 2.87
N THR A 24 20.82 9.89 1.64
CA THR A 24 21.13 10.65 0.42
C THR A 24 19.90 10.73 -0.49
N VAL A 25 19.89 11.70 -1.41
CA VAL A 25 18.78 11.91 -2.36
C VAL A 25 18.67 10.84 -3.44
N ASN A 26 19.73 10.09 -3.73
CA ASN A 26 19.69 9.03 -4.74
C ASN A 26 20.75 7.94 -4.52
N GLU A 27 20.52 6.80 -5.15
CA GLU A 27 21.35 5.60 -4.98
C GLU A 27 22.78 5.78 -5.47
N TYR A 28 22.99 6.59 -6.52
CA TYR A 28 24.33 6.86 -7.03
C TYR A 28 25.18 7.54 -5.96
N LEU A 29 24.62 8.52 -5.25
CA LEU A 29 25.31 9.20 -4.14
C LEU A 29 25.54 8.25 -2.97
N ALA A 30 24.52 7.52 -2.52
CA ALA A 30 24.67 6.52 -1.45
C ALA A 30 25.80 5.53 -1.77
N LYS A 31 25.81 4.98 -2.98
CA LYS A 31 26.81 4.02 -3.45
C LYS A 31 28.19 4.66 -3.55
N ARG A 32 28.29 5.87 -4.10
CA ARG A 32 29.57 6.60 -4.21
C ARG A 32 30.19 6.90 -2.85
N GLU A 33 29.39 7.31 -1.87
CA GLU A 33 29.90 7.57 -0.51
C GLU A 33 30.30 6.29 0.21
N PHE A 34 29.51 5.23 0.02
CA PHE A 34 29.80 3.90 0.54
C PHE A 34 31.11 3.32 -0.03
N GLU A 35 31.29 3.34 -1.36
CA GLU A 35 32.48 2.79 -2.05
C GLU A 35 33.68 3.73 -1.98
N GLY A 36 33.46 5.02 -1.73
CA GLY A 36 34.49 6.04 -1.77
C GLY A 36 35.28 6.22 -0.46
N ASN A 37 36.09 7.28 -0.45
CA ASN A 37 37.02 7.60 0.64
C ASN A 37 36.36 7.68 2.03
N ILE A 38 35.10 8.11 2.13
CA ILE A 38 34.41 8.27 3.43
C ILE A 38 34.08 6.89 4.01
N GLY A 39 33.45 6.01 3.22
CA GLY A 39 33.19 4.64 3.62
C GLY A 39 34.47 3.87 3.96
N GLU A 40 35.55 4.06 3.18
CA GLU A 40 36.87 3.50 3.49
C GLU A 40 37.43 3.99 4.84
N VAL A 41 37.26 5.26 5.17
CA VAL A 41 37.72 5.79 6.47
C VAL A 41 36.96 5.18 7.63
N PHE A 42 35.63 5.03 7.54
CA PHE A 42 34.87 4.35 8.60
C PHE A 42 35.31 2.90 8.78
N ARG A 43 35.53 2.16 7.69
CA ARG A 43 36.07 0.79 7.73
C ARG A 43 37.48 0.75 8.32
N PHE A 44 38.34 1.68 7.93
CA PHE A 44 39.70 1.81 8.47
C PHE A 44 39.70 2.06 9.98
N LEU A 45 38.74 2.85 10.48
CA LEU A 45 38.54 3.12 11.90
C LEU A 45 37.82 1.98 12.65
N GLY A 46 37.56 0.85 11.98
CA GLY A 46 37.01 -0.36 12.60
C GLY A 46 35.49 -0.43 12.67
N LEU A 47 34.77 0.51 12.04
CA LEU A 47 33.31 0.44 11.95
C LEU A 47 32.86 -0.42 10.75
N SER A 48 31.75 -1.12 10.94
CA SER A 48 31.04 -1.77 9.85
C SER A 48 30.18 -0.76 9.09
N VAL A 49 30.19 -0.83 7.76
CA VAL A 49 29.45 0.09 6.88
C VAL A 49 28.60 -0.73 5.92
N GLY A 50 27.30 -0.45 5.88
CA GLY A 50 26.31 -1.08 5.02
C GLY A 50 25.78 -0.12 3.95
N LEU A 51 25.20 -0.69 2.89
CA LEU A 51 24.53 0.03 1.82
C LEU A 51 23.15 -0.60 1.60
N ASN A 52 22.10 0.22 1.56
CA ASN A 52 20.75 -0.20 1.21
C ASN A 52 20.29 0.57 -0.04
N ILE A 53 20.08 -0.17 -1.12
CA ILE A 53 19.58 0.32 -2.41
C ILE A 53 18.41 -0.55 -2.87
N LYS A 54 17.64 -0.08 -3.84
CA LYS A 54 16.40 -0.73 -4.30
C LYS A 54 16.58 -2.17 -4.77
N ASP A 55 17.72 -2.47 -5.40
CA ASP A 55 18.02 -3.80 -5.93
C ASP A 55 18.60 -4.76 -4.88
N SER A 56 18.77 -4.33 -3.62
CA SER A 56 19.24 -5.19 -2.54
C SER A 56 18.18 -6.21 -2.13
N ASP A 57 18.60 -7.48 -2.01
CA ASP A 57 17.71 -8.52 -1.49
C ASP A 57 17.47 -8.39 0.03
N ASN A 58 16.48 -9.11 0.56
CA ASN A 58 16.12 -9.00 1.98
C ASN A 58 17.29 -9.33 2.92
N LYS A 59 18.14 -10.30 2.55
CA LYS A 59 19.28 -10.72 3.38
C LYS A 59 20.42 -9.69 3.33
N GLU A 60 20.64 -9.07 2.18
CA GLU A 60 21.57 -7.96 2.01
C GLU A 60 21.13 -6.75 2.84
N LYS A 61 19.83 -6.41 2.78
CA LYS A 61 19.25 -5.34 3.61
C LYS A 61 19.46 -5.63 5.10
N GLN A 62 19.12 -6.83 5.57
CA GLN A 62 19.35 -7.23 6.96
C GLN A 62 20.82 -7.05 7.39
N LYS A 63 21.78 -7.48 6.55
CA LYS A 63 23.20 -7.29 6.84
C LYS A 63 23.58 -5.80 6.89
N ALA A 64 23.05 -5.00 5.96
CA ALA A 64 23.33 -3.58 5.90
C ALA A 64 22.80 -2.83 7.14
N TYR A 65 21.58 -3.12 7.58
CA TYR A 65 20.99 -2.54 8.79
C TYR A 65 21.68 -2.96 10.09
N LEU A 66 22.40 -4.09 10.09
CA LEU A 66 23.22 -4.50 11.23
C LEU A 66 24.55 -3.76 11.33
N CYS A 67 24.97 -3.05 10.28
CA CYS A 67 26.20 -2.26 10.31
C CYS A 67 26.08 -1.03 11.24
N ASP A 68 27.22 -0.53 11.71
CA ASP A 68 27.31 0.65 12.57
C ASP A 68 26.88 1.92 11.81
N ILE A 69 27.24 1.98 10.53
CA ILE A 69 26.85 3.05 9.61
C ILE A 69 26.12 2.44 8.42
N LEU A 70 24.95 2.99 8.10
CA LEU A 70 24.15 2.61 6.94
C LEU A 70 24.06 3.78 5.97
N TYR A 71 24.47 3.57 4.72
CA TYR A 71 24.13 4.45 3.62
C TYR A 71 22.85 3.99 2.94
N ALA A 72 21.89 4.89 2.78
CA ALA A 72 20.61 4.59 2.15
C ALA A 72 20.00 5.83 1.49
N THR A 73 18.98 5.60 0.67
CA THR A 73 18.08 6.68 0.22
C THR A 73 16.93 6.84 1.20
N ASN A 74 16.37 8.05 1.26
CA ASN A 74 15.17 8.32 2.05
C ASN A 74 14.01 7.42 1.65
N SER A 75 13.83 7.17 0.34
CA SER A 75 12.79 6.30 -0.17
C SER A 75 12.95 4.85 0.32
N GLU A 76 14.16 4.28 0.25
CA GLU A 76 14.37 2.89 0.67
C GLU A 76 14.15 2.72 2.17
N LEU A 77 14.66 3.65 3.00
CA LEU A 77 14.43 3.63 4.44
C LEU A 77 12.95 3.69 4.79
N GLY A 78 12.19 4.57 4.14
CA GLY A 78 10.76 4.71 4.40
C GLY A 78 9.95 3.50 3.90
N PHE A 79 10.30 2.91 2.76
CA PHE A 79 9.64 1.71 2.27
C PHE A 79 10.00 0.46 3.09
N ASP A 80 11.23 0.34 3.57
CA ASP A 80 11.62 -0.74 4.48
C ASP A 80 10.87 -0.63 5.81
N TYR A 81 10.69 0.59 6.34
CA TYR A 81 9.83 0.80 7.51
C TYR A 81 8.39 0.35 7.25
N LEU A 82 7.80 0.73 6.13
CA LEU A 82 6.44 0.31 5.79
C LEU A 82 6.33 -1.21 5.64
N ARG A 83 7.30 -1.85 4.97
CA ARG A 83 7.36 -3.32 4.80
C ARG A 83 7.47 -4.05 6.13
N ASP A 84 8.36 -3.60 7.01
CA ASP A 84 8.55 -4.21 8.34
C ASP A 84 7.29 -4.11 9.21
N ASN A 85 6.51 -3.03 9.11
CA ASN A 85 5.23 -2.92 9.84
C ASN A 85 4.09 -3.76 9.24
N MET A 86 4.28 -4.33 8.05
CA MET A 86 3.33 -5.23 7.39
C MET A 86 3.78 -6.70 7.47
N GLU A 87 5.01 -6.96 7.91
CA GLU A 87 5.60 -8.27 7.97
C GLU A 87 5.08 -9.06 9.18
N ILE A 88 4.83 -10.35 8.97
CA ILE A 88 4.26 -11.25 9.98
C ILE A 88 5.39 -12.02 10.67
N GLU A 89 6.43 -12.37 9.92
CA GLU A 89 7.54 -13.17 10.42
C GLU A 89 8.69 -12.28 10.90
N ALA A 90 9.00 -12.33 12.20
CA ALA A 90 10.07 -11.54 12.81
C ALA A 90 11.45 -11.77 12.17
N ASP A 91 11.67 -12.94 11.58
CA ASP A 91 12.91 -13.27 10.88
C ASP A 91 13.08 -12.51 9.56
N ASN A 92 11.99 -12.07 8.93
CA ASN A 92 12.01 -11.33 7.67
C ASN A 92 12.24 -9.82 7.85
N LEU A 93 12.06 -9.30 9.07
CA LEU A 93 12.28 -7.87 9.38
C LEU A 93 13.71 -7.43 9.02
N VAL A 94 13.86 -6.24 8.44
CA VAL A 94 15.18 -5.69 8.08
C VAL A 94 15.68 -4.67 9.11
N MET A 95 14.80 -3.85 9.67
CA MET A 95 15.11 -2.75 10.58
C MET A 95 15.04 -3.19 12.06
N LYS A 96 15.93 -4.11 12.46
CA LYS A 96 15.96 -4.68 13.82
C LYS A 96 16.63 -3.78 14.88
N ARG A 97 17.36 -2.74 14.45
CA ARG A 97 18.08 -1.80 15.34
C ARG A 97 17.24 -0.53 15.58
N PRO A 98 17.44 0.19 16.71
CA PRO A 98 16.67 1.39 17.02
C PRO A 98 16.98 2.56 16.07
N TYR A 99 15.99 3.44 15.88
CA TYR A 99 16.14 4.71 15.16
C TYR A 99 16.95 5.72 16.00
N SER A 100 18.26 5.60 15.99
CA SER A 100 19.15 6.40 16.84
C SER A 100 19.50 7.75 16.22
N TYR A 101 20.27 7.76 15.13
CA TYR A 101 20.71 8.99 14.48
C TYR A 101 20.58 8.90 12.96
N ALA A 102 19.93 9.89 12.35
CA ALA A 102 19.93 10.10 10.92
C ALA A 102 20.64 11.41 10.56
N ILE A 103 21.52 11.35 9.55
CA ILE A 103 22.11 12.51 8.90
C ILE A 103 21.53 12.57 7.50
N VAL A 104 20.74 13.60 7.21
CA VAL A 104 20.04 13.76 5.93
C VAL A 104 20.79 14.74 5.06
N ASP A 105 21.40 14.23 4.00
CA ASP A 105 22.03 15.07 2.99
C ASP A 105 20.98 15.76 2.11
N GLU A 106 21.24 17.00 1.68
CA GLU A 106 20.27 17.84 0.93
C GLU A 106 18.88 17.87 1.61
N VAL A 107 18.88 18.24 2.91
CA VAL A 107 17.71 18.18 3.80
C VAL A 107 16.50 18.98 3.28
N ASP A 108 16.74 20.08 2.58
CA ASP A 108 15.69 20.88 1.95
C ASP A 108 15.00 20.10 0.83
N SER A 109 15.76 19.42 -0.02
CA SER A 109 15.23 18.56 -1.08
C SER A 109 14.38 17.42 -0.49
N ILE A 110 14.84 16.76 0.57
CA ILE A 110 14.16 15.58 1.13
C ILE A 110 12.97 15.98 2.02
N LEU A 111 13.14 16.89 2.98
CA LEU A 111 12.13 17.19 3.99
C LEU A 111 11.14 18.29 3.58
N ILE A 112 11.43 19.03 2.51
CA ILE A 112 10.53 20.07 1.97
C ILE A 112 9.96 19.62 0.63
N ASP A 113 10.80 19.36 -0.37
CA ASP A 113 10.32 19.13 -1.73
C ASP A 113 9.69 17.76 -1.92
N GLU A 114 10.36 16.70 -1.49
CA GLU A 114 9.85 15.33 -1.62
C GLU A 114 8.75 15.01 -0.60
N ALA A 115 8.77 15.68 0.54
CA ALA A 115 7.84 15.43 1.64
C ALA A 115 6.39 15.89 1.36
N ARG A 116 6.12 16.40 0.15
CA ARG A 116 4.77 16.73 -0.35
C ARG A 116 3.92 15.51 -0.66
N THR A 117 4.53 14.38 -1.01
CA THR A 117 3.81 13.14 -1.34
C THR A 117 4.19 12.06 -0.34
N PRO A 118 3.23 11.42 0.34
CA PRO A 118 3.53 10.33 1.25
C PRO A 118 4.07 9.11 0.48
N LEU A 119 4.88 8.32 1.15
CA LEU A 119 5.24 6.97 0.71
C LEU A 119 4.03 6.06 0.88
N ILE A 120 3.70 5.30 -0.16
CA ILE A 120 2.53 4.43 -0.20
C ILE A 120 2.95 3.06 -0.73
N ILE A 121 2.67 2.00 0.04
CA ILE A 121 2.68 0.63 -0.46
C ILE A 121 1.26 0.27 -0.86
N SER A 122 1.04 0.10 -2.16
CA SER A 122 -0.22 -0.43 -2.68
C SER A 122 -0.19 -1.96 -2.63
N GLN A 123 -1.25 -2.58 -2.11
CA GLN A 123 -1.44 -4.02 -2.23
C GLN A 123 -2.38 -4.30 -3.40
N SER A 124 -1.92 -5.17 -4.29
CA SER A 124 -2.79 -5.78 -5.30
C SER A 124 -3.66 -6.83 -4.61
N VAL A 125 -4.98 -6.67 -4.63
CA VAL A 125 -5.89 -7.71 -4.12
C VAL A 125 -5.93 -8.86 -5.14
N LYS A 126 -5.00 -9.81 -5.02
CA LYS A 126 -4.68 -10.82 -6.05
C LYS A 126 -5.82 -11.80 -6.42
N GLU A 127 -6.91 -11.87 -5.65
CA GLU A 127 -7.93 -12.93 -5.82
C GLU A 127 -9.37 -12.44 -6.05
N THR A 128 -9.64 -11.15 -6.25
CA THR A 128 -11.02 -10.63 -6.30
C THR A 128 -11.69 -10.66 -7.67
N LYS A 129 -10.93 -10.72 -8.76
CA LYS A 129 -11.50 -10.71 -10.13
C LYS A 129 -12.50 -11.85 -10.38
N ASN A 130 -12.22 -13.05 -9.85
CA ASN A 130 -13.13 -14.18 -9.98
C ASN A 130 -14.37 -14.01 -9.09
N LEU A 131 -14.19 -13.54 -7.86
CA LEU A 131 -15.29 -13.29 -6.92
C LEU A 131 -16.30 -12.27 -7.45
N TYR A 132 -15.87 -11.19 -8.10
CA TYR A 132 -16.78 -10.24 -8.75
C TYR A 132 -17.66 -10.90 -9.82
N LYS A 133 -17.07 -11.78 -10.64
CA LYS A 133 -17.81 -12.49 -11.70
C LYS A 133 -18.75 -13.53 -11.11
N GLU A 134 -18.35 -14.25 -10.07
CA GLU A 134 -19.16 -15.27 -9.42
C GLU A 134 -20.32 -14.65 -8.63
N ALA A 135 -20.06 -13.59 -7.85
CA ALA A 135 -21.10 -12.81 -7.18
C ALA A 135 -22.11 -12.25 -8.20
N GLN A 136 -21.63 -11.74 -9.33
CA GLN A 136 -22.51 -11.27 -10.41
C GLN A 136 -23.37 -12.39 -11.02
N ARG A 137 -22.82 -13.61 -11.17
CA ARG A 137 -23.58 -14.79 -11.63
C ARG A 137 -24.65 -15.17 -10.60
N PHE A 138 -24.30 -15.21 -9.32
CA PHE A 138 -25.24 -15.49 -8.24
C PHE A 138 -26.41 -14.50 -8.22
N VAL A 139 -26.12 -13.19 -8.22
CA VAL A 139 -27.14 -12.13 -8.17
C VAL A 139 -28.12 -12.22 -9.35
N LYS A 140 -27.67 -12.60 -10.54
CA LYS A 140 -28.56 -12.84 -11.70
C LYS A 140 -29.55 -13.99 -11.51
N THR A 141 -29.31 -14.90 -10.57
CA THR A 141 -30.23 -16.02 -10.26
C THR A 141 -31.28 -15.64 -9.21
N LEU A 142 -31.17 -14.46 -8.59
CA LEU A 142 -32.08 -14.04 -7.53
C LEU A 142 -33.46 -13.69 -8.07
N LYS A 143 -34.46 -13.78 -7.19
CA LYS A 143 -35.88 -13.49 -7.42
C LYS A 143 -36.30 -12.52 -6.33
N SER A 144 -37.45 -11.88 -6.49
CA SER A 144 -37.96 -10.85 -5.56
C SER A 144 -38.05 -11.29 -4.10
N GLN A 145 -38.26 -12.59 -3.83
CA GLN A 145 -38.30 -13.16 -2.48
C GLN A 145 -36.93 -13.30 -1.79
N HIS A 146 -35.83 -13.27 -2.56
CA HIS A 146 -34.47 -13.52 -2.04
C HIS A 146 -33.78 -12.25 -1.51
N TYR A 147 -34.38 -11.07 -1.68
CA TYR A 147 -33.76 -9.81 -1.29
C TYR A 147 -34.82 -8.78 -0.89
N LEU A 148 -34.41 -7.82 -0.07
CA LEU A 148 -35.17 -6.63 0.30
C LEU A 148 -34.42 -5.41 -0.22
N VAL A 149 -35.12 -4.55 -0.98
CA VAL A 149 -34.58 -3.28 -1.47
C VAL A 149 -35.36 -2.14 -0.85
N GLU A 150 -34.67 -1.25 -0.16
CA GLU A 150 -35.22 0.01 0.32
C GLU A 150 -34.74 1.13 -0.61
N LEU A 151 -35.63 1.61 -1.47
CA LEU A 151 -35.29 2.55 -2.54
C LEU A 151 -34.91 3.95 -2.01
N GLU A 152 -35.43 4.33 -0.85
CA GLU A 152 -35.15 5.63 -0.22
C GLU A 152 -33.72 5.71 0.33
N SER A 153 -33.29 4.67 1.05
CA SER A 153 -31.94 4.57 1.61
C SER A 153 -30.93 3.95 0.63
N LYS A 154 -31.42 3.41 -0.51
CA LYS A 154 -30.64 2.61 -1.47
C LYS A 154 -29.90 1.45 -0.80
N THR A 155 -30.49 0.87 0.25
CA THR A 155 -29.97 -0.34 0.89
C THR A 155 -30.58 -1.57 0.23
N ILE A 156 -29.77 -2.63 0.17
CA ILE A 156 -30.21 -3.93 -0.31
C ILE A 156 -29.61 -5.02 0.58
N GLU A 157 -30.46 -5.92 1.05
CA GLU A 157 -30.07 -7.03 1.90
C GLU A 157 -30.68 -8.34 1.38
N LEU A 158 -30.02 -9.46 1.64
CA LEU A 158 -30.59 -10.78 1.37
C LEU A 158 -31.60 -11.13 2.45
N THR A 159 -32.72 -11.74 2.05
CA THR A 159 -33.63 -12.40 2.99
C THR A 159 -33.04 -13.73 3.44
N GLU A 160 -33.65 -14.40 4.43
CA GLU A 160 -33.27 -15.77 4.81
C GLU A 160 -33.28 -16.73 3.62
N GLU A 161 -34.29 -16.64 2.73
CA GLU A 161 -34.31 -17.44 1.49
C GLU A 161 -33.13 -17.10 0.57
N GLY A 162 -32.72 -15.85 0.50
CA GLY A 162 -31.55 -15.41 -0.27
C GLY A 162 -30.23 -15.89 0.30
N ILE A 163 -30.10 -15.91 1.63
CA ILE A 163 -28.93 -16.42 2.35
C ILE A 163 -28.79 -17.93 2.12
N ASN A 164 -29.86 -18.71 2.34
CA ASN A 164 -29.87 -20.14 2.08
C ASN A 164 -29.51 -20.45 0.62
N LYS A 165 -30.00 -19.63 -0.32
CA LYS A 165 -29.67 -19.78 -1.74
C LYS A 165 -28.20 -19.46 -2.03
N ALA A 166 -27.62 -18.46 -1.37
CA ALA A 166 -26.20 -18.15 -1.48
C ALA A 166 -25.35 -19.31 -0.99
N GLU A 167 -25.66 -19.85 0.19
CA GLU A 167 -24.98 -21.00 0.79
C GLU A 167 -24.97 -22.21 -0.13
N LEU A 168 -26.12 -22.54 -0.72
CA LEU A 168 -26.23 -23.61 -1.72
C LEU A 168 -25.45 -23.31 -3.02
N PHE A 169 -25.50 -22.08 -3.51
CA PHE A 169 -24.83 -21.70 -4.77
C PHE A 169 -23.30 -21.74 -4.64
N PHE A 170 -22.78 -21.27 -3.51
CA PHE A 170 -21.34 -21.21 -3.23
C PHE A 170 -20.81 -22.46 -2.49
N GLN A 171 -21.69 -23.40 -2.14
CA GLN A 171 -21.35 -24.65 -1.43
C GLN A 171 -20.68 -24.39 -0.07
N ILE A 172 -21.26 -23.48 0.71
CA ILE A 172 -20.78 -23.10 2.05
C ILE A 172 -21.89 -23.32 3.09
N GLU A 173 -21.49 -23.51 4.35
CA GLU A 173 -22.46 -23.76 5.44
C GLU A 173 -23.10 -22.49 6.00
N ASN A 174 -22.33 -21.40 6.13
CA ASN A 174 -22.83 -20.15 6.70
C ASN A 174 -22.16 -18.95 6.06
N LEU A 175 -22.91 -18.16 5.30
CA LEU A 175 -22.40 -16.99 4.58
C LEU A 175 -21.74 -15.92 5.48
N TYR A 176 -22.11 -15.85 6.75
CA TYR A 176 -21.65 -14.83 7.69
C TYR A 176 -20.42 -15.25 8.52
N ASN A 177 -19.87 -16.44 8.29
CA ASN A 177 -18.60 -16.84 8.90
C ASN A 177 -17.46 -15.92 8.45
N VAL A 178 -16.49 -15.68 9.34
CA VAL A 178 -15.34 -14.79 9.10
C VAL A 178 -14.55 -15.23 7.86
N GLU A 179 -14.45 -16.54 7.62
CA GLU A 179 -13.80 -17.13 6.45
C GLU A 179 -14.45 -16.71 5.11
N HIS A 180 -15.73 -16.32 5.12
CA HIS A 180 -16.48 -15.91 3.94
C HIS A 180 -16.75 -14.40 3.88
N ALA A 181 -16.12 -13.60 4.74
CA ALA A 181 -16.28 -12.14 4.79
C ALA A 181 -16.02 -11.47 3.43
N SER A 182 -14.99 -11.93 2.71
CA SER A 182 -14.67 -11.46 1.36
C SER A 182 -15.81 -11.76 0.38
N LEU A 183 -16.31 -13.00 0.35
CA LEU A 183 -17.42 -13.40 -0.53
C LEU A 183 -18.69 -12.58 -0.23
N LEU A 184 -19.05 -12.44 1.05
CA LEU A 184 -20.21 -11.66 1.48
C LEU A 184 -20.09 -10.20 1.02
N HIS A 185 -18.91 -9.59 1.13
CA HIS A 185 -18.65 -8.24 0.63
C HIS A 185 -18.89 -8.13 -0.89
N HIS A 186 -18.39 -9.08 -1.69
CA HIS A 186 -18.60 -9.10 -3.15
C HIS A 186 -20.08 -9.30 -3.51
N ILE A 187 -20.81 -10.16 -2.79
CA ILE A 187 -22.25 -10.35 -2.99
C ILE A 187 -23.01 -9.05 -2.70
N LYS A 188 -22.71 -8.36 -1.59
CA LYS A 188 -23.31 -7.05 -1.26
C LYS A 188 -23.05 -6.02 -2.35
N ASN A 189 -21.82 -5.94 -2.87
CA ASN A 189 -21.49 -5.04 -3.97
C ASN A 189 -22.20 -5.40 -5.27
N ALA A 190 -22.31 -6.68 -5.61
CA ALA A 190 -23.04 -7.14 -6.78
C ALA A 190 -24.55 -6.84 -6.67
N LEU A 191 -25.14 -7.03 -5.48
CA LEU A 191 -26.53 -6.67 -5.18
C LEU A 191 -26.76 -5.17 -5.40
N LYS A 192 -25.92 -4.32 -4.81
CA LYS A 192 -25.98 -2.86 -4.98
C LYS A 192 -25.82 -2.46 -6.45
N ALA A 193 -24.79 -2.98 -7.11
CA ALA A 193 -24.55 -2.73 -8.53
C ALA A 193 -25.75 -3.12 -9.40
N PHE A 194 -26.43 -4.23 -9.11
CA PHE A 194 -27.54 -4.72 -9.91
C PHE A 194 -28.84 -3.96 -9.69
N PHE A 195 -29.22 -3.75 -8.41
CA PHE A 195 -30.56 -3.28 -8.03
C PHE A 195 -30.65 -1.79 -7.72
N THR A 196 -29.58 -1.15 -7.25
CA THR A 196 -29.62 0.27 -6.86
C THR A 196 -28.98 1.21 -7.88
N MET A 197 -28.13 0.67 -8.77
CA MET A 197 -27.38 1.45 -9.76
C MET A 197 -27.95 1.25 -11.17
N HIS A 198 -28.29 2.35 -11.82
CA HIS A 198 -28.93 2.36 -13.13
C HIS A 198 -28.05 2.97 -14.22
N LYS A 199 -27.90 2.23 -15.32
CA LYS A 199 -27.24 2.70 -16.54
C LYS A 199 -27.97 3.91 -17.12
N ASN A 200 -27.22 4.88 -17.62
CA ASN A 200 -27.70 6.19 -18.12
C ASN A 200 -28.34 7.10 -17.06
N LYS A 201 -28.21 6.78 -15.77
CA LYS A 201 -28.63 7.64 -14.65
C LYS A 201 -27.52 7.83 -13.63
N ASP A 202 -26.98 6.73 -13.12
CA ASP A 202 -25.90 6.75 -12.12
C ASP A 202 -24.52 6.57 -12.75
N TYR A 203 -24.47 5.84 -13.86
CA TYR A 203 -23.25 5.59 -14.64
C TYR A 203 -23.58 5.35 -16.11
N LEU A 204 -22.58 5.40 -16.98
CA LEU A 204 -22.66 4.92 -18.35
C LEU A 204 -21.48 4.02 -18.68
N VAL A 205 -21.58 3.31 -19.79
CA VAL A 205 -20.49 2.48 -20.32
C VAL A 205 -20.04 3.09 -21.63
N ASP A 206 -18.76 3.47 -21.70
CA ASP A 206 -18.13 4.00 -22.91
C ASP A 206 -16.72 3.42 -23.04
N ASN A 207 -16.30 3.10 -24.27
CA ASN A 207 -14.98 2.53 -24.56
C ASN A 207 -14.58 1.37 -23.63
N ASN A 208 -15.52 0.46 -23.34
CA ASN A 208 -15.34 -0.67 -22.43
C ASN A 208 -14.94 -0.27 -20.99
N GLN A 209 -15.40 0.89 -20.52
CA GLN A 209 -15.19 1.40 -19.16
C GLN A 209 -16.48 1.94 -18.56
N VAL A 210 -16.65 1.75 -17.25
CA VAL A 210 -17.73 2.37 -16.48
C VAL A 210 -17.34 3.80 -16.13
N LEU A 211 -18.18 4.76 -16.48
CA LEU A 211 -17.99 6.18 -16.18
C LEU A 211 -19.14 6.68 -15.29
N ILE A 212 -18.80 7.44 -14.24
CA ILE A 212 -19.79 7.97 -13.29
C ILE A 212 -20.52 9.17 -13.89
N ILE A 213 -21.82 9.25 -13.69
CA ILE A 213 -22.64 10.40 -14.04
C ILE A 213 -22.93 11.19 -12.77
N ASP A 214 -22.72 12.50 -12.81
CA ASP A 214 -23.22 13.42 -11.79
C ASP A 214 -24.76 13.52 -11.90
N GLN A 215 -25.47 13.09 -10.87
CA GLN A 215 -26.95 13.09 -10.85
C GLN A 215 -27.57 14.50 -10.93
N PHE A 216 -26.85 15.55 -10.55
CA PHE A 216 -27.36 16.92 -10.60
C PHE A 216 -27.16 17.56 -11.97
N THR A 217 -26.00 17.33 -12.59
CA THR A 217 -25.62 18.02 -13.84
C THR A 217 -25.70 17.15 -15.08
N GLY A 218 -25.82 15.83 -14.94
CA GLY A 218 -25.77 14.86 -16.03
C GLY A 218 -24.39 14.71 -16.66
N ARG A 219 -23.35 15.36 -16.10
CA ARG A 219 -21.98 15.33 -16.65
C ARG A 219 -21.27 14.04 -16.29
N VAL A 220 -20.40 13.61 -17.20
CA VAL A 220 -19.53 12.45 -17.00
C VAL A 220 -18.30 12.85 -16.18
N LEU A 221 -18.13 12.23 -15.01
CA LEU A 221 -17.01 12.49 -14.12
C LEU A 221 -15.82 11.56 -14.47
N ARG A 222 -15.03 11.96 -15.46
CA ARG A 222 -13.85 11.21 -15.89
C ARG A 222 -12.80 11.13 -14.77
N GLY A 223 -12.16 9.98 -14.63
CA GLY A 223 -11.13 9.72 -13.63
C GLY A 223 -11.67 9.40 -12.22
N ARG A 224 -12.99 9.46 -11.99
CA ARG A 224 -13.60 9.02 -10.74
C ARG A 224 -14.03 7.55 -10.81
N GLN A 225 -13.89 6.86 -9.69
CA GLN A 225 -14.38 5.50 -9.48
C GLN A 225 -15.29 5.45 -8.26
N PHE A 226 -16.20 4.49 -8.23
CA PHE A 226 -16.97 4.21 -7.00
C PHE A 226 -16.04 3.50 -6.02
N SER A 227 -16.17 3.82 -4.73
CA SER A 227 -15.36 3.24 -3.68
C SER A 227 -15.82 1.83 -3.30
N ASP A 228 -15.01 1.15 -2.49
CA ASP A 228 -15.38 -0.07 -1.76
C ASP A 228 -15.86 -1.21 -2.67
N GLY A 229 -15.20 -1.39 -3.82
CA GLY A 229 -15.49 -2.48 -4.78
C GLY A 229 -16.74 -2.34 -5.63
N LEU A 230 -17.55 -1.29 -5.41
CA LEU A 230 -18.75 -1.05 -6.20
C LEU A 230 -18.44 -0.77 -7.69
N HIS A 231 -17.30 -0.15 -8.00
CA HIS A 231 -16.92 0.12 -9.40
C HIS A 231 -16.64 -1.18 -10.14
N GLN A 232 -15.90 -2.09 -9.53
CA GLN A 232 -15.56 -3.42 -10.05
C GLN A 232 -16.81 -4.29 -10.19
N ALA A 233 -17.74 -4.21 -9.25
CA ALA A 233 -19.04 -4.88 -9.35
C ALA A 233 -19.87 -4.35 -10.54
N LEU A 234 -19.85 -3.04 -10.81
CA LEU A 234 -20.47 -2.46 -12.00
C LEU A 234 -19.77 -2.90 -13.29
N GLU A 235 -18.44 -2.97 -13.28
CA GLU A 235 -17.67 -3.48 -14.41
C GLU A 235 -18.05 -4.94 -14.71
N ALA A 236 -18.19 -5.77 -13.67
CA ALA A 236 -18.66 -7.16 -13.78
C ALA A 236 -20.12 -7.26 -14.26
N LYS A 237 -21.01 -6.39 -13.78
CA LYS A 237 -22.41 -6.30 -14.22
C LYS A 237 -22.53 -6.04 -15.72
N GLU A 238 -21.77 -5.07 -16.22
CA GLU A 238 -21.81 -4.65 -17.62
C GLU A 238 -20.91 -5.51 -18.54
N GLY A 239 -20.14 -6.44 -17.97
CA GLY A 239 -19.28 -7.34 -18.73
C GLY A 239 -18.05 -6.66 -19.32
N VAL A 240 -17.62 -5.54 -18.76
CA VAL A 240 -16.42 -4.81 -19.20
C VAL A 240 -15.17 -5.31 -18.45
N LEU A 241 -13.99 -4.81 -18.83
CA LEU A 241 -12.74 -5.20 -18.18
C LEU A 241 -12.73 -4.74 -16.71
N ILE A 242 -12.71 -5.69 -15.77
CA ILE A 242 -12.60 -5.41 -14.34
C ILE A 242 -11.18 -4.96 -14.02
N LYS A 243 -11.02 -3.71 -13.58
CA LYS A 243 -9.75 -3.18 -13.12
C LYS A 243 -9.45 -3.71 -11.73
N GLU A 244 -8.18 -3.99 -11.45
CA GLU A 244 -7.77 -4.42 -10.11
C GLU A 244 -8.00 -3.30 -9.10
N GLU A 245 -8.49 -3.68 -7.92
CA GLU A 245 -8.44 -2.79 -6.78
C GLU A 245 -7.00 -2.64 -6.34
N THR A 246 -6.53 -1.40 -6.36
CA THR A 246 -5.36 -0.99 -5.60
C THR A 246 -5.86 -0.45 -4.28
N SER A 247 -5.64 -1.18 -3.19
CA SER A 247 -5.81 -0.64 -1.84
C SER A 247 -4.48 -0.08 -1.33
N ILE A 248 -4.57 0.95 -0.48
CA ILE A 248 -3.41 1.43 0.27
C ILE A 248 -3.17 0.43 1.39
N GLY A 249 -2.07 -0.32 1.33
CA GLY A 249 -1.69 -1.25 2.38
C GLY A 249 -1.07 -0.52 3.58
N ALA A 250 -0.10 0.35 3.32
CA ALA A 250 0.51 1.19 4.34
C ALA A 250 0.96 2.54 3.76
N THR A 251 1.02 3.56 4.60
CA THR A 251 1.42 4.91 4.21
C THR A 251 2.16 5.64 5.31
N ILE A 252 3.18 6.42 4.95
CA ILE A 252 3.87 7.35 5.85
C ILE A 252 4.43 8.54 5.07
N THR A 253 4.40 9.72 5.65
CA THR A 253 5.09 10.91 5.11
C THR A 253 6.54 10.94 5.59
N TYR A 254 7.48 11.51 4.82
CA TYR A 254 8.86 11.66 5.27
C TYR A 254 8.99 12.39 6.61
N GLN A 255 8.19 13.42 6.87
CA GLN A 255 8.23 14.14 8.16
C GLN A 255 7.94 13.20 9.33
N ASN A 256 6.88 12.39 9.24
CA ASN A 256 6.56 11.42 10.30
C ASN A 256 7.59 10.30 10.41
N PHE A 257 8.15 9.83 9.28
CA PHE A 257 9.20 8.81 9.30
C PHE A 257 10.46 9.31 10.02
N PHE A 258 10.98 10.48 9.65
CA PHE A 258 12.20 11.01 10.27
C PHE A 258 12.02 11.44 11.74
N ARG A 259 10.79 11.72 12.18
CA ARG A 259 10.48 11.96 13.59
C ARG A 259 10.63 10.71 14.48
N LEU A 260 10.77 9.52 13.90
CA LEU A 260 11.06 8.30 14.65
C LEU A 260 12.49 8.28 15.20
N TYR A 261 13.42 9.03 14.59
CA TYR A 261 14.82 9.07 15.03
C TYR A 261 14.98 9.90 16.29
N ARG A 262 15.75 9.39 17.25
CA ARG A 262 16.09 10.11 18.49
C ARG A 262 16.86 11.40 18.20
N LYS A 263 17.70 11.38 17.17
CA LYS A 263 18.48 12.52 16.69
C LYS A 263 18.38 12.60 15.17
N LEU A 264 18.22 13.82 14.66
CA LEU A 264 18.17 14.14 13.23
C LEU A 264 19.09 15.34 12.97
N SER A 265 19.85 15.31 11.89
CA SER A 265 20.77 16.37 11.47
C SER A 265 20.81 16.52 9.96
#